data_AF-A0A836SJS5-F1
#
_entry.id   AF-A0A836SJS5-F1
#
_cell.length_a   1.000
_cell.length_b   1.000
_cell.length_c   1.000
_cell.angle_alpha   90.00
_cell.angle_beta   90.00
_cell.angle_gamma   90.00
#
_symmetry.space_group_name_H-M   'P 1'
#
loop_
_entity.id
_entity.type
_entity.pdbx_description
1 polymer ?
#
loop_
_entity_poly.entity_id
_entity_poly.type
_entity_poly.pdbx_seq_one_letter_code
_entity_poly.pdbx_strand_id
1 'polypeptide(L)'
;MTAHTDEQFTQAEKDWDLERLYNDLTAVKGKNLTRIEKLHLRGLLCGYSPTEIAETLHRDVRGLEVNLCNKLYKYVKTIVKREQERVENWRSICQWLEEAGYKAQNQSQSNDGIPVETKVHIEKISVENNKIEIC
;
A
#
# COMPACT_ATOMS: atom_id res chain seq x y z
N MET A 1 -3.03 -24.59 -19.18
CA MET A 1 -2.02 -24.23 -18.17
C MET A 1 -2.54 -23.00 -17.44
N THR A 2 -3.43 -23.15 -16.46
CA THR A 2 -4.05 -22.01 -15.76
C THR A 2 -3.12 -21.58 -14.63
N ALA A 3 -2.23 -20.64 -14.96
CA ALA A 3 -1.27 -20.09 -14.02
C ALA A 3 -2.00 -19.43 -12.84
N HIS A 4 -1.83 -20.04 -11.67
CA HIS A 4 -1.55 -19.40 -10.39
C HIS A 4 -2.02 -17.94 -10.26
N THR A 5 -3.34 -17.73 -10.21
CA THR A 5 -3.91 -16.41 -9.92
C THR A 5 -3.57 -15.91 -8.52
N ASP A 6 -3.04 -16.78 -7.66
CA ASP A 6 -2.61 -16.49 -6.29
C ASP A 6 -1.31 -15.68 -6.19
N GLU A 7 -0.47 -15.76 -7.23
CA GLU A 7 0.86 -15.11 -7.30
C GLU A 7 0.85 -13.75 -8.01
N GLN A 8 -0.33 -13.20 -8.31
CA GLN A 8 -0.41 -11.86 -8.88
C GLN A 8 -0.30 -10.79 -7.81
N PHE A 9 0.40 -9.71 -8.14
CA PHE A 9 0.62 -8.55 -7.26
C PHE A 9 1.40 -8.89 -5.97
N THR A 10 2.32 -9.85 -6.02
CA THR A 10 3.20 -10.24 -4.88
C THR A 10 4.13 -9.12 -4.42
N GLN A 11 4.30 -8.06 -5.22
CA GLN A 11 4.97 -6.82 -4.77
C GLN A 11 4.27 -6.19 -3.56
N ALA A 12 2.94 -6.28 -3.49
CA ALA A 12 2.20 -5.77 -2.33
C ALA A 12 2.57 -6.51 -1.03
N GLU A 13 2.94 -7.79 -1.09
CA GLU A 13 3.38 -8.56 0.09
C GLU A 13 4.72 -8.09 0.66
N LYS A 14 5.54 -7.43 -0.16
CA LYS A 14 6.85 -6.91 0.26
C LYS A 14 6.74 -5.51 0.85
N ASP A 15 5.80 -4.72 0.34
CA ASP A 15 5.63 -3.30 0.67
C ASP A 15 4.52 -3.07 1.71
N TRP A 16 3.64 -4.06 1.96
CA TRP A 16 2.49 -3.93 2.87
C TRP A 16 2.32 -5.14 3.78
N ASP A 17 1.87 -4.89 5.01
CA ASP A 17 1.48 -5.89 5.99
C ASP A 17 0.11 -6.49 5.66
N LEU A 18 0.06 -7.35 4.63
CA LEU A 18 -1.18 -7.98 4.18
C LEU A 18 -1.86 -8.83 5.24
N GLU A 19 -1.09 -9.48 6.11
CA GLU A 19 -1.65 -10.32 7.18
C GLU A 19 -2.51 -9.49 8.13
N ARG A 20 -1.99 -8.33 8.56
CA ARG A 20 -2.70 -7.39 9.42
C ARG A 20 -3.90 -6.79 8.71
N LEU A 21 -3.70 -6.32 7.46
CA LEU A 21 -4.78 -5.79 6.61
C LEU A 21 -5.92 -6.79 6.42
N TYR A 22 -5.61 -8.05 6.13
CA TYR A 22 -6.62 -9.09 5.96
C TYR A 22 -7.34 -9.36 7.26
N ASN A 23 -6.64 -9.39 8.39
CA ASN A 23 -7.26 -9.59 9.69
C ASN A 23 -8.25 -8.47 10.03
N ASP A 24 -7.82 -7.21 9.95
CA ASP A 24 -8.65 -6.03 10.19
C ASP A 24 -9.85 -5.97 9.23
N LEU A 25 -9.64 -6.22 7.93
CA LEU A 25 -10.74 -6.29 6.96
C LEU A 25 -11.71 -7.44 7.25
N THR A 26 -11.23 -8.61 7.67
CA THR A 26 -12.12 -9.71 8.07
C THR A 26 -12.90 -9.42 9.33
N ALA A 27 -12.32 -8.67 10.28
CA ALA A 27 -12.99 -8.21 11.49
C ALA A 27 -14.13 -7.23 11.14
N VAL A 28 -13.88 -6.27 10.24
CA VAL A 28 -14.91 -5.32 9.78
C VAL A 28 -15.99 -6.01 8.94
N LYS A 29 -15.60 -6.87 8.02
CA LYS A 29 -16.53 -7.59 7.14
C LYS A 29 -17.34 -8.65 7.90
N GLY A 30 -16.81 -9.16 9.01
CA GLY A 30 -17.38 -10.28 9.78
C GLY A 30 -17.28 -11.64 9.09
N LYS A 31 -16.59 -11.73 7.94
CA LYS A 31 -16.39 -12.96 7.15
C LYS A 31 -15.03 -12.95 6.48
N ASN A 32 -14.49 -14.12 6.18
CA ASN A 32 -13.21 -14.22 5.49
C ASN A 32 -13.26 -13.56 4.09
N LEU A 33 -12.17 -12.89 3.74
CA LEU A 33 -11.97 -12.35 2.40
C LEU A 33 -11.85 -13.49 1.40
N THR A 34 -12.62 -13.41 0.31
CA THR A 34 -12.48 -14.36 -0.80
C THR A 34 -11.13 -14.15 -1.49
N ARG A 35 -10.61 -15.18 -2.17
CA ARG A 35 -9.36 -15.10 -2.92
C ARG A 35 -9.35 -13.91 -3.90
N ILE A 36 -10.50 -13.62 -4.50
CA ILE A 36 -10.69 -12.52 -5.45
C ILE A 36 -10.56 -11.15 -4.74
N GLU A 37 -11.18 -10.98 -3.56
CA GLU A 37 -11.05 -9.72 -2.81
C GLU A 37 -9.62 -9.47 -2.34
N LYS A 38 -8.90 -10.53 -1.93
CA LYS A 38 -7.48 -10.43 -1.58
C LYS A 38 -6.65 -9.94 -2.77
N LEU A 39 -6.93 -10.45 -3.97
CA LEU A 39 -6.28 -10.02 -5.21
C LEU A 39 -6.59 -8.58 -5.58
N HIS A 40 -7.86 -8.16 -5.49
CA HIS A 40 -8.23 -6.76 -5.72
C HIS A 40 -7.49 -5.81 -4.79
N LEU A 41 -7.39 -6.17 -3.50
CA LEU A 41 -6.65 -5.38 -2.53
C LEU A 41 -5.17 -5.31 -2.89
N ARG A 42 -4.52 -6.45 -3.19
CA ARG A 42 -3.10 -6.48 -3.57
C ARG A 42 -2.82 -5.64 -4.82
N GLY A 43 -3.66 -5.72 -5.83
CA GLY A 43 -3.54 -4.88 -7.03
C GLY A 43 -3.61 -3.39 -6.70
N LEU A 44 -4.57 -3.00 -5.85
CA LEU A 44 -4.75 -1.61 -5.45
C LEU A 44 -3.55 -1.09 -4.63
N LEU A 45 -3.04 -1.90 -3.70
CA LEU A 45 -1.85 -1.59 -2.90
C LEU A 45 -0.58 -1.48 -3.74
N CYS A 46 -0.47 -2.28 -4.79
CA CYS A 46 0.65 -2.22 -5.72
C CYS A 46 0.58 -1.00 -6.67
N GLY A 47 -0.48 -0.18 -6.58
CA GLY A 47 -0.64 1.05 -7.35
C GLY A 47 -1.33 0.86 -8.71
N TYR A 48 -1.98 -0.29 -8.94
CA TYR A 48 -2.76 -0.51 -10.15
C TYR A 48 -4.14 0.14 -10.05
N SER A 49 -4.61 0.65 -11.19
CA SER A 49 -5.95 1.19 -11.33
C SER A 49 -6.98 0.06 -11.28
N PRO A 50 -8.22 0.32 -10.81
CA PRO A 50 -9.28 -0.70 -10.82
C PRO A 50 -9.53 -1.31 -12.20
N THR A 51 -9.37 -0.52 -13.26
CA THR A 51 -9.41 -0.98 -14.66
C THR A 51 -8.32 -2.01 -14.96
N GLU A 52 -7.07 -1.73 -14.62
CA GLU A 52 -5.93 -2.64 -14.86
C GLU A 52 -6.10 -3.94 -14.07
N ILE A 53 -6.60 -3.85 -12.83
CA ILE A 53 -6.89 -5.01 -11.99
C ILE A 53 -8.01 -5.86 -12.62
N ALA A 54 -9.07 -5.22 -13.11
CA ALA A 54 -10.18 -5.92 -13.76
C ALA A 54 -9.74 -6.62 -15.06
N GLU A 55 -8.93 -5.96 -15.87
CA GLU A 55 -8.35 -6.54 -17.09
C GLU A 55 -7.47 -7.74 -16.75
N THR A 56 -6.59 -7.60 -15.76
CA THR A 56 -5.69 -8.67 -15.28
C THR A 56 -6.47 -9.87 -14.73
N LEU A 57 -7.62 -9.63 -14.12
CA LEU A 57 -8.48 -10.68 -13.57
C LEU A 57 -9.53 -11.18 -14.58
N HIS A 58 -9.52 -10.68 -15.82
CA HIS A 58 -10.55 -10.96 -16.84
C HIS A 58 -11.98 -10.80 -16.29
N ARG A 59 -12.20 -9.70 -15.54
CA ARG A 59 -13.47 -9.35 -14.91
C ARG A 59 -14.05 -8.08 -15.53
N ASP A 60 -15.35 -7.90 -15.29
CA ASP A 60 -16.03 -6.67 -15.70
C ASP A 60 -15.52 -5.48 -14.87
N VAL A 61 -14.91 -4.53 -15.57
CA VAL A 61 -14.32 -3.31 -14.99
C VAL A 61 -15.37 -2.54 -14.19
N ARG A 62 -16.57 -2.34 -14.75
CA ARG A 62 -17.64 -1.56 -14.10
C ARG A 62 -18.12 -2.26 -12.83
N GLY A 63 -18.31 -3.58 -12.89
CA GLY A 63 -18.69 -4.37 -11.73
C GLY A 63 -17.65 -4.29 -10.61
N LEU A 64 -16.36 -4.31 -10.97
CA LEU A 64 -15.26 -4.21 -10.02
C LEU A 64 -15.15 -2.81 -9.40
N GLU A 65 -15.22 -1.74 -10.20
CA GLU A 65 -15.18 -0.36 -9.71
C GLU A 65 -16.32 -0.07 -8.73
N VAL A 66 -17.55 -0.45 -9.07
CA VAL A 66 -18.72 -0.27 -8.19
C VAL A 66 -18.53 -1.06 -6.90
N ASN A 67 -18.02 -2.30 -6.98
CA ASN A 67 -17.79 -3.12 -5.79
C ASN A 67 -16.67 -2.55 -4.90
N LEU A 68 -15.60 -1.99 -5.48
CA LEU A 68 -14.54 -1.30 -4.73
C LEU A 68 -15.09 -0.06 -4.02
N CYS A 69 -15.78 0.81 -4.76
CA CYS A 69 -16.39 2.03 -4.23
C CYS A 69 -17.38 1.75 -3.09
N ASN A 70 -18.21 0.73 -3.26
CA ASN A 70 -19.33 0.50 -2.34
C ASN A 70 -18.97 -0.44 -1.17
N LYS A 71 -18.02 -1.37 -1.35
CA LYS A 71 -17.60 -2.32 -0.31
C LYS A 71 -16.19 -2.07 0.20
N LEU A 72 -15.18 -2.16 -0.67
CA LEU A 72 -13.78 -2.12 -0.21
C LEU A 72 -13.48 -0.79 0.50
N TYR A 73 -13.89 0.34 -0.09
CA TYR A 73 -13.64 1.65 0.50
C TYR A 73 -14.36 1.83 1.83
N LYS A 74 -15.56 1.25 1.96
CA LYS A 74 -16.29 1.26 3.24
C LYS A 74 -15.54 0.47 4.31
N TYR A 75 -15.00 -0.70 3.96
CA TYR A 75 -14.21 -1.48 4.90
C TYR A 75 -12.91 -0.77 5.30
N VAL A 76 -12.20 -0.19 4.33
CA VAL A 76 -10.97 0.56 4.62
C VAL A 76 -11.25 1.77 5.52
N LYS A 77 -12.34 2.49 5.26
CA LYS A 77 -12.78 3.60 6.13
C LYS A 77 -13.00 3.18 7.58
N THR A 78 -13.60 2.01 7.80
CA THR A 78 -13.84 1.53 9.16
C THR A 78 -12.52 1.17 9.86
N ILE A 79 -11.57 0.51 9.17
CA ILE A 79 -10.27 0.16 9.79
C ILE A 79 -9.40 1.40 10.06
N VAL A 80 -9.46 2.43 9.21
CA VAL A 80 -8.74 3.70 9.43
C VAL A 80 -9.56 4.72 10.24
N LYS A 81 -10.76 4.35 10.70
CA LYS A 81 -11.71 5.21 11.43
C LYS A 81 -12.03 6.54 10.73
N ARG A 82 -12.05 6.55 9.39
CA ARG A 82 -12.36 7.72 8.53
C ARG A 82 -13.69 7.57 7.79
N GLU A 83 -14.72 7.07 8.46
CA GLU A 83 -16.02 6.78 7.84
C GLU A 83 -16.71 8.02 7.23
N GLN A 84 -16.48 9.18 7.85
CA GLN A 84 -17.03 10.47 7.43
C GLN A 84 -16.32 11.06 6.20
N GLU A 85 -15.10 10.61 5.87
CA GLU A 85 -14.26 11.22 4.85
C GLU A 85 -14.62 10.66 3.46
N ARG A 86 -14.85 11.51 2.45
CA ARG A 86 -15.24 11.03 1.12
C ARG A 86 -14.02 10.49 0.38
N VAL A 87 -14.13 9.27 -0.16
CA VAL A 87 -13.10 8.71 -1.05
C VAL A 87 -13.41 9.17 -2.45
N GLU A 88 -12.65 10.14 -2.94
CA GLU A 88 -12.78 10.62 -4.32
C GLU A 88 -11.92 9.81 -5.28
N ASN A 89 -10.79 9.29 -4.81
CA ASN A 89 -9.86 8.52 -5.62
C ASN A 89 -9.33 7.29 -4.88
N TRP A 90 -9.08 6.20 -5.60
CA TRP A 90 -8.52 4.97 -5.03
C TRP A 90 -7.13 5.20 -4.42
N ARG A 91 -6.39 6.21 -4.90
CA ARG A 91 -5.11 6.60 -4.31
C ARG A 91 -5.22 7.07 -2.86
N SER A 92 -6.33 7.71 -2.50
CA SER A 92 -6.61 8.13 -1.12
C SER A 92 -6.70 6.94 -0.18
N ILE A 93 -7.19 5.79 -0.66
CA ILE A 93 -7.24 4.54 0.11
C ILE A 93 -5.82 4.06 0.45
N CYS A 94 -4.91 4.03 -0.53
CA CYS A 94 -3.52 3.67 -0.28
C CYS A 94 -2.87 4.63 0.72
N GLN A 95 -3.09 5.93 0.57
CA GLN A 95 -2.56 6.93 1.51
C GLN A 95 -3.08 6.70 2.92
N TRP A 96 -4.37 6.46 3.12
CA TRP A 96 -4.93 6.22 4.46
C TRP A 96 -4.38 4.96 5.12
N LEU A 97 -4.12 3.91 4.32
CA LEU A 97 -3.49 2.69 4.81
C LEU A 97 -2.03 2.91 5.18
N GLU A 98 -1.31 3.74 4.41
CA GLU A 98 0.05 4.15 4.73
C GLU A 98 0.08 4.95 6.05
N GLU A 99 -0.79 5.95 6.20
CA GLU A 99 -0.92 6.76 7.42
C GLU A 99 -1.31 5.93 8.64
N ALA A 100 -2.09 4.86 8.46
CA ALA A 100 -2.44 3.93 9.53
C ALA A 100 -1.32 2.93 9.87
N GLY A 101 -0.18 2.99 9.18
CA GLY A 101 0.99 2.16 9.45
C GLY A 101 0.86 0.72 8.95
N TYR A 102 0.10 0.48 7.87
CA TYR A 102 0.03 -0.83 7.22
C TYR A 102 1.09 -1.01 6.13
N LYS A 103 1.74 0.08 5.68
CA LYS A 103 2.84 -0.01 4.72
C LYS A 103 4.10 -0.41 5.46
N ALA A 104 4.75 -1.49 5.01
CA ALA A 104 6.02 -1.92 5.53
C ALA A 104 7.03 -0.78 5.35
N GLN A 105 7.78 -0.44 6.39
CA GLN A 105 8.64 0.75 6.44
C GLN A 105 9.84 0.72 5.48
N ASN A 106 9.85 -0.16 4.48
CA ASN A 106 11.08 -0.54 3.81
C ASN A 106 11.50 0.36 2.64
N GLN A 107 10.67 1.29 2.16
CA GLN A 107 11.09 2.39 1.26
C GLN A 107 9.88 3.21 0.79
N SER A 108 9.52 4.27 1.50
CA SER A 108 8.83 5.42 0.90
C SER A 108 8.99 6.60 1.84
N GLN A 109 10.13 7.27 1.68
CA GLN A 109 10.24 8.68 2.00
C GLN A 109 9.28 9.43 1.07
N SER A 110 8.00 9.49 1.45
CA SER A 110 7.00 10.32 0.77
C SER A 110 7.26 11.75 1.19
N ASN A 111 7.91 12.50 0.30
CA ASN A 111 8.20 13.91 0.46
C ASN A 111 6.95 14.71 0.07
N ASP A 112 6.16 15.18 1.05
CA ASP A 112 5.35 16.42 1.00
C ASP A 112 4.79 16.68 2.42
N GLY A 113 5.50 17.37 3.34
CA GLY A 113 5.47 18.82 3.61
C GLY A 113 4.74 19.08 4.96
N ILE A 114 5.17 19.81 6.01
CA ILE A 114 6.01 21.01 6.26
C ILE A 114 6.32 21.02 7.81
N PRO A 115 7.10 21.96 8.40
CA PRO A 115 8.55 22.09 8.50
C PRO A 115 9.08 21.81 9.93
N VAL A 116 10.20 21.10 10.11
CA VAL A 116 10.95 21.26 11.36
C VAL A 116 12.33 21.79 11.06
N GLU A 117 12.44 23.10 11.28
CA GLU A 117 13.67 23.81 11.52
C GLU A 117 14.57 22.96 12.41
N THR A 118 15.61 22.36 11.84
CA THR A 118 16.74 21.87 12.62
C THR A 118 17.99 22.38 11.93
N LYS A 119 18.41 23.55 12.39
CA LYS A 119 19.79 24.02 12.29
C LYS A 119 20.68 22.89 12.81
N VAL A 120 21.35 22.18 11.91
CA VAL A 120 22.52 21.38 12.29
C VAL A 120 23.71 21.97 11.56
N HIS A 121 24.27 23.00 12.18
CA HIS A 121 25.69 23.27 12.07
C HIS A 121 26.41 22.05 12.67
N ILE A 122 27.10 21.28 11.83
CA ILE A 122 28.30 20.57 12.28
C ILE A 122 29.30 20.58 11.15
N GLU A 123 30.42 21.20 11.49
CA GLU A 123 31.54 21.53 10.66
C GLU A 123 32.34 20.26 10.30
N LYS A 124 32.69 20.16 9.01
CA LYS A 124 34.03 19.84 8.50
C LYS A 124 34.84 18.82 9.33
N ILE A 125 34.83 17.56 8.89
CA ILE A 125 35.93 16.63 9.19
C ILE A 125 36.40 16.01 7.86
N SER A 126 37.43 16.65 7.29
CA SER A 126 38.31 16.04 6.31
C SER A 126 39.22 15.06 7.06
N VAL A 127 39.16 13.77 6.72
CA VAL A 127 40.22 12.82 7.09
C VAL A 127 40.72 12.16 5.81
N GLU A 128 41.86 12.67 5.39
CA GLU A 128 42.81 12.11 4.45
C GLU A 128 43.43 10.86 5.10
N ASN A 129 43.41 9.72 4.42
CA ASN A 129 44.22 8.56 4.81
C ASN A 129 44.79 7.91 3.55
N ASN A 130 45.92 8.46 3.12
CA ASN A 130 46.80 7.87 2.12
C ASN A 130 47.89 7.07 2.85
N LYS A 131 47.73 5.75 2.95
CA LYS A 131 48.85 4.81 3.13
C LYS A 131 48.38 3.38 2.89
N ILE A 132 48.75 2.79 1.76
CA ILE A 132 48.73 1.33 1.62
C ILE A 132 50.16 0.91 1.26
N GLU A 133 50.70 0.11 2.15
CA GLU A 133 52.04 -0.47 2.15
C GLU A 133 52.13 -1.65 1.15
N ILE A 134 53.35 -1.87 0.70
CA ILE A 134 53.77 -2.69 -0.44
C ILE A 134 53.95 -4.15 0.03
N CYS A 135 53.52 -5.12 -0.79
CA CYS A 135 54.00 -6.50 -0.75
C CYS A 135 54.66 -6.85 -2.10
#